data_AF-A0A109UH66-F1
#
_entry.id   AF-A0A109UH66-F1
#
_cell.length_a   1.000
_cell.length_b   1.000
_cell.length_c   1.000
_cell.angle_alpha   90.00
_cell.angle_beta   90.00
_cell.angle_gamma   90.00
#
_symmetry.space_group_name_H-M   'P 1'
#
loop_
_entity.id
_entity.type
_entity.pdbx_description
1 polymer ?
#
loop_
_entity_poly.entity_id
_entity_poly.type
_entity_poly.pdbx_seq_one_letter_code
_entity_poly.pdbx_strand_id
1 'polypeptide(L)'
;MKTMENCTMYLKAAVNLYGLLTYQQFVDVYNHYEKTSVTISDFKGFILENLAFFDESNILYHDLLGVPWFFNEIDESMIDDFLSDRSTIKPYLPEKQEFLKYTSSSYHQESDAYQNLKHIVKICCLQSEIDNPDIIDDIVDDAFADIQVGAKMTPFFDWIFACLEGVVEEQSMNVTFAAIQVIDHVRSFHIFGNTLVEIGGSFMDYLKEYQTAQQLGPRYQYIETSKPARKSEIKIIEYATAASNLYGVISIQDFVELYNHYEKKPITVEYANSVFESTGPLAFYAHEKNIQSYLFDPKDDESYEEVKTIVTNQFGMSRYVPSKKEFLKYVSAEYLEPTLPYQSFKKFLMEHKLLNKKNEFYYDLCIEEIHEAVLVGWSFSDIIDYLRERIVPIDSDEVELELYHLLINIMNNTRLFSSNGHTPNERGKMTFNLDINEIQNDQFVNASRNKPCPCGSGKKYKNCHGKLN
;
A
#
# COMPACT_ATOMS: atom_id res chain seq x y z
N MET A 1 15.01 31.25 -47.04
CA MET A 1 14.82 30.55 -45.76
C MET A 1 16.09 29.80 -45.42
N LYS A 2 16.58 29.87 -44.18
CA LYS A 2 17.57 28.90 -43.69
C LYS A 2 16.89 27.53 -43.72
N THR A 3 17.50 26.53 -44.33
CA THR A 3 16.97 25.16 -44.34
C THR A 3 16.94 24.64 -42.90
N MET A 4 15.73 24.44 -42.35
CA MET A 4 15.52 23.88 -41.02
C MET A 4 15.60 22.35 -41.07
N GLU A 5 16.79 21.85 -41.37
CA GLU A 5 17.05 20.41 -41.52
C GLU A 5 16.75 19.67 -40.21
N ASN A 6 16.06 18.52 -40.30
CA ASN A 6 15.63 17.70 -39.16
C ASN A 6 14.68 18.41 -38.17
N CYS A 7 14.12 19.58 -38.50
CA CYS A 7 13.21 20.33 -37.63
C CYS A 7 12.05 19.48 -37.10
N THR A 8 11.44 18.64 -37.95
CA THR A 8 10.37 17.73 -37.53
C THR A 8 10.80 16.74 -36.45
N MET A 9 12.05 16.26 -36.48
CA MET A 9 12.60 15.40 -35.42
C MET A 9 12.78 16.18 -34.11
N TYR A 10 13.37 17.37 -34.18
CA TYR A 10 13.50 18.23 -33.00
C TYR A 10 12.16 18.59 -32.39
N LEU A 11 11.16 18.80 -33.23
CA LEU A 11 9.82 19.14 -32.80
C LEU A 11 9.19 17.96 -32.06
N LYS A 12 9.24 16.74 -32.61
CA LYS A 12 8.80 15.51 -31.91
C LYS A 12 9.49 15.35 -30.56
N ALA A 13 10.81 15.48 -30.53
CA ALA A 13 11.58 15.41 -29.29
C ALA A 13 11.18 16.49 -28.28
N ALA A 14 10.98 17.72 -28.73
CA ALA A 14 10.60 18.83 -27.87
C ALA A 14 9.21 18.61 -27.26
N VAL A 15 8.20 18.26 -28.06
CA VAL A 15 6.85 18.06 -27.52
C VAL A 15 6.82 16.88 -26.55
N ASN A 16 7.51 15.78 -26.84
CA ASN A 16 7.55 14.61 -25.94
C ASN A 16 8.35 14.85 -24.65
N LEU A 17 9.29 15.80 -24.62
CA LEU A 17 10.05 16.14 -23.42
C LEU A 17 9.40 17.26 -22.59
N TYR A 18 8.78 18.24 -23.23
CA TYR A 18 8.28 19.46 -22.58
C TYR A 18 6.76 19.58 -22.54
N GLY A 19 6.03 18.65 -23.18
CA GLY A 19 4.58 18.56 -23.24
C GLY A 19 3.95 19.58 -24.16
N LEU A 20 4.07 20.86 -23.79
CA LEU A 20 3.53 22.02 -24.48
C LEU A 20 4.65 23.04 -24.71
N LEU A 21 4.65 23.79 -25.80
CA LEU A 21 5.60 24.86 -26.09
C LEU A 21 4.93 25.97 -26.90
N THR A 22 5.34 27.21 -26.64
CA THR A 22 5.17 28.31 -27.60
C THR A 22 6.15 28.16 -28.77
N TYR A 23 5.86 28.78 -29.91
CA TYR A 23 6.82 28.82 -31.03
C TYR A 23 8.18 29.40 -30.63
N GLN A 24 8.19 30.41 -29.76
CA GLN A 24 9.44 31.02 -29.29
C GLN A 24 10.27 30.01 -28.49
N GLN A 25 9.64 29.30 -27.55
CA GLN A 25 10.30 28.27 -26.75
C GLN A 25 10.90 27.15 -27.64
N PHE A 26 10.17 26.68 -28.65
CA PHE A 26 10.71 25.68 -29.57
C PHE A 26 11.89 26.22 -30.39
N VAL A 27 11.77 27.43 -30.94
CA VAL A 27 12.85 28.07 -31.71
C VAL A 27 14.11 28.23 -30.86
N ASP A 28 13.97 28.57 -29.58
CA ASP A 28 15.10 28.69 -28.65
C ASP A 28 15.80 27.34 -28.42
N VAL A 29 15.03 26.27 -28.21
CA VAL A 29 15.56 24.90 -28.09
C VAL A 29 16.26 24.46 -29.39
N TYR A 30 15.63 24.68 -30.54
CA TYR A 30 16.21 24.33 -31.84
C TYR A 30 17.53 25.06 -32.09
N ASN A 31 17.54 26.38 -31.86
CA ASN A 31 18.74 27.20 -31.99
C ASN A 31 19.84 26.78 -31.01
N HIS A 32 19.48 26.37 -29.79
CA HIS A 32 20.43 25.84 -28.82
C HIS A 32 21.19 24.62 -29.35
N TYR A 33 20.50 23.63 -29.94
CA TYR A 33 21.12 22.39 -30.40
C TYR A 33 21.83 22.52 -31.75
N GLU A 34 21.22 23.22 -32.71
CA GLU A 34 21.81 23.41 -34.03
C GLU A 34 22.85 24.55 -34.06
N LYS A 35 22.99 25.31 -32.97
CA LYS A 35 23.85 26.50 -32.89
C LYS A 35 23.55 27.48 -34.02
N THR A 36 22.25 27.70 -34.27
CA THR A 36 21.74 28.59 -35.33
C THR A 36 20.98 29.79 -34.75
N SER A 37 20.32 30.56 -35.60
CA SER A 37 19.60 31.79 -35.25
C SER A 37 18.31 31.90 -36.08
N VAL A 38 17.54 30.82 -36.13
CA VAL A 38 16.21 30.77 -36.74
C VAL A 38 15.29 31.74 -35.99
N THR A 39 14.44 32.46 -36.72
CA THR A 39 13.44 33.36 -36.14
C THR A 39 12.06 32.69 -36.08
N ILE A 40 11.13 33.24 -35.28
CA ILE A 40 9.72 32.80 -35.32
C ILE A 40 9.15 32.90 -36.74
N SER A 41 9.50 33.93 -37.50
CA SER A 41 9.00 34.09 -38.87
C SER A 41 9.50 32.97 -39.79
N ASP A 42 10.75 32.55 -39.64
CA ASP A 42 11.29 31.41 -40.39
C ASP A 42 10.53 30.12 -40.02
N PHE A 43 10.26 29.91 -38.74
CA PHE A 43 9.53 28.74 -38.24
C PHE A 43 8.06 28.72 -38.68
N LYS A 44 7.37 29.87 -38.66
CA LYS A 44 6.01 29.98 -39.24
C LYS A 44 6.00 29.67 -40.74
N GLY A 45 7.02 30.10 -41.48
CA GLY A 45 7.22 29.72 -42.87
C GLY A 45 7.38 28.19 -43.03
N PHE A 46 8.19 27.57 -42.17
CA PHE A 46 8.36 26.12 -42.15
C PHE A 46 7.05 25.37 -41.88
N ILE A 47 6.20 25.83 -40.95
CA ILE A 47 4.88 25.23 -40.68
C ILE A 47 4.02 25.24 -41.96
N LEU A 48 3.93 26.40 -42.63
CA LEU A 48 3.13 26.56 -43.85
C LEU A 48 3.60 25.66 -45.00
N GLU A 49 4.92 25.42 -45.09
CA GLU A 49 5.49 24.53 -46.10
C GLU A 49 5.29 23.03 -45.77
N ASN A 50 5.01 22.69 -44.50
CA ASN A 50 4.92 21.33 -44.00
C ASN A 50 3.55 21.01 -43.37
N LEU A 51 2.48 21.68 -43.78
CA LEU A 51 1.13 21.54 -43.17
C LEU A 51 0.69 20.08 -43.03
N ALA A 52 0.94 19.23 -44.03
CA ALA A 52 0.59 17.81 -43.97
C ALA A 52 1.22 17.09 -42.77
N PHE A 53 2.47 17.42 -42.40
CA PHE A 53 3.10 16.86 -41.21
C PHE A 53 2.38 17.30 -39.93
N PHE A 54 2.01 18.57 -39.83
CA PHE A 54 1.32 19.11 -38.64
C PHE A 54 -0.10 18.55 -38.52
N ASP A 55 -0.81 18.42 -39.64
CA ASP A 55 -2.15 17.81 -39.72
C ASP A 55 -2.10 16.33 -39.32
N GLU A 56 -1.13 15.56 -39.85
CA GLU A 56 -0.99 14.13 -39.55
C GLU A 56 -0.50 13.86 -38.13
N SER A 57 0.39 14.72 -37.62
CA SER A 57 0.97 14.52 -36.29
C SER A 57 0.13 15.12 -35.17
N ASN A 58 -0.85 15.99 -35.46
CA ASN A 58 -1.75 16.62 -34.49
C ASN A 58 -1.02 17.30 -33.31
N ILE A 59 0.14 17.90 -33.60
CA ILE A 59 1.02 18.57 -32.63
C ILE A 59 0.73 20.07 -32.47
N LEU A 60 -0.20 20.61 -33.27
CA LEU A 60 -0.47 22.04 -33.35
C LEU A 60 -1.85 22.34 -32.77
N TYR A 61 -1.90 23.23 -31.77
CA TYR A 61 -3.14 23.71 -31.17
C TYR A 61 -3.08 25.23 -31.03
N HIS A 62 -3.89 25.94 -31.82
CA HIS A 62 -3.79 27.38 -31.99
C HIS A 62 -2.35 27.85 -32.32
N ASP A 63 -1.71 28.62 -31.42
CA ASP A 63 -0.33 29.12 -31.53
C ASP A 63 0.67 28.34 -30.67
N LEU A 64 0.30 27.12 -30.26
CA LEU A 64 1.10 26.25 -29.40
C LEU A 64 1.44 24.93 -30.10
N LEU A 65 2.56 24.36 -29.69
CA LEU A 65 3.03 23.04 -30.06
C LEU A 65 2.88 22.11 -28.86
N GLY A 66 2.38 20.90 -29.04
CA GLY A 66 2.28 19.94 -27.94
C GLY A 66 2.09 18.52 -28.40
N VAL A 67 2.06 17.58 -27.44
CA VAL A 67 1.81 16.18 -27.75
C VAL A 67 0.32 15.97 -28.08
N PRO A 68 -0.02 15.09 -29.04
CA PRO A 68 -1.37 15.03 -29.61
C PRO A 68 -2.48 14.70 -28.63
N TRP A 69 -2.18 13.84 -27.66
CA TRP A 69 -3.15 13.39 -26.65
C TRP A 69 -3.36 14.43 -25.55
N PHE A 70 -2.38 15.30 -25.27
CA PHE A 70 -2.45 16.30 -24.20
C PHE A 70 -3.54 17.36 -24.46
N PHE A 71 -3.81 17.70 -25.72
CA PHE A 71 -4.86 18.67 -26.07
C PHE A 71 -6.28 18.17 -25.84
N ASN A 72 -6.49 16.86 -25.69
CA ASN A 72 -7.81 16.30 -25.37
C ASN A 72 -8.11 16.35 -23.86
N GLU A 73 -7.08 16.54 -23.03
CA GLU A 73 -7.14 16.42 -21.56
C GLU A 73 -7.02 17.78 -20.84
N ILE A 74 -6.80 18.88 -21.58
CA ILE A 74 -6.60 20.23 -21.02
C ILE A 74 -7.61 21.24 -21.58
N ASP A 75 -8.06 22.17 -20.73
CA ASP A 75 -8.84 23.34 -21.16
C ASP A 75 -7.97 24.61 -21.26
N GLU A 76 -8.54 25.71 -21.80
CA GLU A 76 -7.82 26.98 -21.96
C GLU A 76 -7.28 27.54 -20.64
N SER A 77 -7.99 27.35 -19.52
CA SER A 77 -7.52 27.79 -18.19
C SER A 77 -6.30 27.01 -17.74
N MET A 78 -6.30 25.70 -17.97
CA MET A 78 -5.16 24.83 -17.62
C MET A 78 -3.93 25.17 -18.47
N ILE A 79 -4.11 25.53 -19.75
CA ILE A 79 -3.00 25.98 -20.61
C ILE A 79 -2.35 27.25 -20.05
N ASP A 80 -3.15 28.22 -19.61
CA ASP A 80 -2.65 29.48 -19.05
C ASP A 80 -1.89 29.26 -17.74
N ASP A 81 -2.44 28.46 -16.82
CA ASP A 81 -1.77 28.07 -15.57
C ASP A 81 -0.45 27.36 -15.85
N PHE A 82 -0.48 26.39 -16.78
CA PHE A 82 0.68 25.61 -17.17
C PHE A 82 1.83 26.46 -17.75
N LEU A 83 1.50 27.45 -18.58
CA LEU A 83 2.50 28.37 -19.13
C LEU A 83 2.98 29.40 -18.09
N SER A 84 2.10 29.82 -17.18
CA SER A 84 2.40 30.76 -16.10
C SER A 84 3.38 30.15 -15.09
N ASP A 85 3.09 28.95 -14.58
CA ASP A 85 3.86 28.27 -13.53
C ASP A 85 5.33 28.07 -13.91
N ARG A 86 5.59 27.77 -15.19
CA ARG A 86 6.95 27.55 -15.70
C ARG A 86 7.58 28.74 -16.39
N SER A 87 6.92 29.91 -16.39
CA SER A 87 7.41 31.10 -17.10
C SER A 87 8.80 31.56 -16.65
N THR A 88 9.19 31.24 -15.41
CA THR A 88 10.51 31.55 -14.84
C THR A 88 11.50 30.38 -14.86
N ILE A 89 11.04 29.18 -15.21
CA ILE A 89 11.82 27.95 -15.20
C ILE A 89 12.54 27.80 -16.54
N LYS A 90 13.85 27.52 -16.50
CA LYS A 90 14.63 27.22 -17.71
C LYS A 90 14.37 25.79 -18.17
N PRO A 91 14.28 25.52 -19.48
CA PRO A 91 14.08 24.17 -19.96
C PRO A 91 15.28 23.27 -19.61
N TYR A 92 15.00 22.02 -19.29
CA TYR A 92 16.03 20.99 -19.23
C TYR A 92 16.60 20.75 -20.63
N LEU A 93 17.91 20.93 -20.81
CA LEU A 93 18.58 20.79 -22.10
C LEU A 93 19.63 19.67 -22.01
N PRO A 94 19.25 18.40 -22.27
CA PRO A 94 20.18 17.28 -22.26
C PRO A 94 21.21 17.36 -23.40
N GLU A 95 22.14 16.41 -23.48
CA GLU A 95 22.98 16.30 -24.67
C GLU A 95 22.14 16.03 -25.93
N LYS A 96 22.56 16.54 -27.10
CA LYS A 96 21.82 16.39 -28.36
C LYS A 96 21.44 14.94 -28.67
N GLN A 97 22.33 13.97 -28.37
CA GLN A 97 22.05 12.55 -28.61
C GLN A 97 20.94 12.02 -27.69
N GLU A 98 20.89 12.46 -26.44
CA GLU A 98 19.84 12.10 -25.50
C GLU A 98 18.53 12.80 -25.85
N PHE A 99 18.56 14.09 -26.18
CA PHE A 99 17.39 14.84 -26.62
C PHE A 99 16.67 14.15 -27.78
N LEU A 100 17.41 13.67 -28.78
CA LEU A 100 16.83 13.01 -29.96
C LEU A 100 16.19 11.65 -29.65
N LYS A 101 16.44 11.03 -28.48
CA LYS A 101 15.72 9.81 -28.08
C LYS A 101 14.23 10.07 -27.84
N TYR A 102 13.87 11.28 -27.40
CA TYR A 102 12.48 11.71 -27.23
C TYR A 102 11.71 11.85 -28.56
N THR A 103 12.33 11.60 -29.72
CA THR A 103 11.58 11.47 -30.98
C THR A 103 10.59 10.31 -30.96
N SER A 104 10.84 9.28 -30.13
CA SER A 104 9.86 8.25 -29.80
C SER A 104 8.96 8.74 -28.67
N SER A 105 7.64 8.68 -28.87
CA SER A 105 6.65 9.02 -27.84
C SER A 105 6.65 8.05 -26.65
N SER A 106 7.15 6.82 -26.84
CA SER A 106 7.28 5.83 -25.78
C SER A 106 8.61 5.94 -25.01
N TYR A 107 9.53 6.82 -25.44
CA TYR A 107 10.81 6.95 -24.76
C TYR A 107 10.64 7.80 -23.51
N HIS A 108 11.08 7.24 -22.39
CA HIS A 108 11.30 7.96 -21.16
C HIS A 108 12.64 7.55 -20.55
N GLN A 109 13.15 8.38 -19.64
CA GLN A 109 14.38 8.07 -18.93
C GLN A 109 14.08 7.10 -17.78
N GLU A 110 14.53 5.86 -17.90
CA GLU A 110 14.45 4.88 -16.83
C GLU A 110 15.50 5.20 -15.75
N SER A 111 15.11 6.02 -14.78
CA SER A 111 15.94 6.29 -13.60
C SER A 111 15.99 5.07 -12.66
N ASP A 112 16.92 5.06 -11.71
CA ASP A 112 16.94 4.05 -10.65
C ASP A 112 15.60 4.03 -9.87
N ALA A 113 14.94 5.19 -9.72
CA ALA A 113 13.63 5.30 -9.10
C ALA A 113 12.53 4.65 -9.96
N TYR A 114 12.56 4.84 -11.29
CA TYR A 114 11.62 4.18 -12.21
C TYR A 114 11.76 2.65 -12.15
N GLN A 115 13.00 2.15 -12.18
CA GLN A 115 13.28 0.72 -12.07
C GLN A 115 12.83 0.16 -10.71
N ASN A 116 12.97 0.95 -9.64
CA ASN A 116 12.48 0.59 -8.31
C ASN A 116 10.95 0.52 -8.25
N LEU A 117 10.23 1.50 -8.81
CA LEU A 117 8.77 1.45 -8.92
C LEU A 117 8.31 0.24 -9.73
N LYS A 118 8.92 0.00 -10.90
CA LYS A 118 8.64 -1.17 -11.73
C LYS A 118 8.85 -2.48 -10.97
N HIS A 119 9.92 -2.56 -10.18
CA HIS A 119 10.18 -3.72 -9.34
C HIS A 119 9.13 -3.92 -8.24
N ILE A 120 8.70 -2.84 -7.58
CA ILE A 120 7.73 -2.86 -6.48
C ILE A 120 6.33 -3.19 -7.01
N VAL A 121 5.88 -2.54 -8.10
CA VAL A 121 4.61 -2.86 -8.78
C VAL A 121 4.60 -4.31 -9.21
N LYS A 122 5.70 -4.82 -9.78
CA LYS A 122 5.82 -6.23 -10.14
C LYS A 122 5.67 -7.17 -8.93
N ILE A 123 6.25 -6.83 -7.79
CA ILE A 123 6.10 -7.61 -6.56
C ILE A 123 4.63 -7.62 -6.12
N CYS A 124 3.98 -6.45 -6.10
CA CYS A 124 2.57 -6.32 -5.73
C CYS A 124 1.65 -7.10 -6.67
N CYS A 125 1.82 -6.98 -7.99
CA CYS A 125 1.05 -7.73 -8.98
C CYS A 125 1.24 -9.25 -8.82
N LEU A 126 2.47 -9.72 -8.62
CA LEU A 126 2.74 -11.15 -8.38
C LEU A 126 2.09 -11.68 -7.09
N GLN A 127 1.99 -10.83 -6.06
CA GLN A 127 1.35 -11.18 -4.79
C GLN A 127 -0.18 -11.23 -4.91
N SER A 128 -0.76 -10.46 -5.83
CA SER A 128 -2.19 -10.47 -6.15
C SER A 128 -2.59 -11.43 -7.28
N GLU A 129 -1.76 -12.44 -7.56
CA GLU A 129 -1.96 -13.42 -8.64
C GLU A 129 -2.05 -12.81 -10.07
N ILE A 130 -1.62 -11.56 -10.24
CA ILE A 130 -1.47 -10.89 -11.54
C ILE A 130 -0.06 -11.19 -12.07
N ASP A 131 0.11 -12.33 -12.74
CA ASP A 131 1.38 -12.75 -13.37
C ASP A 131 1.37 -12.54 -14.89
N ASN A 132 1.00 -11.33 -15.33
CA ASN A 132 1.13 -10.91 -16.72
C ASN A 132 2.11 -9.73 -16.83
N PRO A 133 3.32 -9.94 -17.39
CA PRO A 133 4.33 -8.89 -17.56
C PRO A 133 3.83 -7.68 -18.36
N ASP A 134 2.96 -7.89 -19.35
CA ASP A 134 2.45 -6.81 -20.19
C ASP A 134 1.54 -5.88 -19.39
N ILE A 135 0.71 -6.43 -18.48
CA ILE A 135 -0.15 -5.63 -17.59
C ILE A 135 0.69 -4.82 -16.59
N ILE A 136 1.78 -5.39 -16.09
CA ILE A 136 2.68 -4.72 -15.14
C ILE A 136 3.40 -3.55 -15.82
N ASP A 137 3.85 -3.76 -17.06
CA ASP A 137 4.51 -2.72 -17.85
C ASP A 137 3.52 -1.60 -18.23
N ASP A 138 2.30 -1.96 -18.65
CA ASP A 138 1.23 -0.99 -18.93
C ASP A 138 0.90 -0.13 -17.70
N ILE A 139 0.80 -0.74 -16.50
CA ILE A 139 0.56 -0.01 -15.25
C ILE A 139 1.71 0.98 -14.99
N VAL A 140 2.96 0.53 -15.04
CA VAL A 140 4.09 1.42 -14.73
C VAL A 140 4.20 2.57 -15.74
N ASP A 141 3.92 2.31 -17.01
CA ASP A 141 4.00 3.29 -18.09
C ASP A 141 2.84 4.31 -18.01
N ASP A 142 1.62 3.88 -17.71
CA ASP A 142 0.48 4.79 -17.47
C ASP A 142 0.73 5.70 -16.27
N ALA A 143 1.23 5.13 -15.16
CA ALA A 143 1.59 5.88 -13.96
C ALA A 143 2.66 6.94 -14.27
N PHE A 144 3.64 6.58 -15.10
CA PHE A 144 4.69 7.50 -15.52
C PHE A 144 4.16 8.62 -16.41
N ALA A 145 3.26 8.30 -17.34
CA ALA A 145 2.64 9.29 -18.22
C ALA A 145 1.89 10.35 -17.40
N ASP A 146 1.13 9.93 -16.38
CA ASP A 146 0.40 10.86 -15.49
C ASP A 146 1.34 11.77 -14.69
N ILE A 147 2.44 11.23 -14.14
CA ILE A 147 3.47 12.03 -13.45
C ILE A 147 4.14 13.01 -14.42
N GLN A 148 4.46 12.56 -15.64
CA GLN A 148 5.11 13.35 -16.66
C GLN A 148 4.23 14.52 -17.11
N VAL A 149 2.92 14.31 -17.22
CA VAL A 149 1.92 15.36 -17.44
C VAL A 149 1.89 16.37 -16.32
N GLY A 150 2.24 15.94 -15.10
CA GLY A 150 2.01 16.61 -13.82
C GLY A 150 0.52 16.75 -13.52
N ALA A 151 -0.27 15.76 -13.96
CA ALA A 151 -1.66 15.62 -13.53
C ALA A 151 -1.70 15.74 -12.01
N LYS A 152 -2.70 16.46 -11.49
CA LYS A 152 -2.90 16.66 -10.05
C LYS A 152 -2.75 15.29 -9.39
N MET A 153 -1.89 15.22 -8.39
CA MET A 153 -1.46 13.99 -7.71
C MET A 153 -2.59 13.05 -7.30
N THR A 154 -3.81 13.57 -7.16
CA THR A 154 -5.02 12.85 -6.79
C THR A 154 -5.39 11.77 -7.81
N PRO A 155 -5.64 12.03 -9.11
CA PRO A 155 -5.86 10.96 -10.10
C PRO A 155 -4.76 9.91 -10.19
N PHE A 156 -3.49 10.26 -10.03
CA PHE A 156 -2.38 9.31 -10.04
C PHE A 156 -2.43 8.34 -8.85
N PHE A 157 -2.67 8.87 -7.65
CA PHE A 157 -2.87 8.02 -6.48
C PHE A 157 -4.19 7.26 -6.55
N ASP A 158 -5.29 7.88 -6.96
CA ASP A 158 -6.59 7.22 -7.16
C ASP A 158 -6.49 6.07 -8.18
N TRP A 159 -5.70 6.25 -9.24
CA TRP A 159 -5.43 5.24 -10.25
C TRP A 159 -4.51 4.14 -9.72
N ILE A 160 -3.43 4.47 -8.98
CA ILE A 160 -2.62 3.46 -8.28
C ILE A 160 -3.50 2.65 -7.32
N PHE A 161 -4.33 3.30 -6.51
CA PHE A 161 -5.23 2.64 -5.58
C PHE A 161 -6.30 1.81 -6.30
N ALA A 162 -6.76 2.23 -7.49
CA ALA A 162 -7.70 1.48 -8.33
C ALA A 162 -7.06 0.29 -9.06
N CYS A 163 -5.81 0.42 -9.54
CA CYS A 163 -5.04 -0.67 -10.12
C CYS A 163 -4.59 -1.69 -9.06
N LEU A 164 -4.51 -1.26 -7.81
CA LEU A 164 -4.21 -2.08 -6.63
C LEU A 164 -5.46 -2.44 -5.82
N GLU A 165 -6.66 -2.37 -6.40
CA GLU A 165 -7.89 -2.81 -5.73
C GLU A 165 -7.79 -4.30 -5.36
N GLY A 166 -7.75 -4.63 -4.06
CA GLY A 166 -7.53 -5.99 -3.54
C GLY A 166 -6.09 -6.30 -3.11
N VAL A 167 -5.19 -5.31 -3.14
CA VAL A 167 -3.82 -5.38 -2.63
C VAL A 167 -3.79 -4.86 -1.18
N VAL A 168 -3.05 -5.53 -0.29
CA VAL A 168 -2.94 -5.17 1.14
C VAL A 168 -2.44 -3.72 1.34
N GLU A 169 -2.96 -3.01 2.35
CA GLU A 169 -2.65 -1.61 2.66
C GLU A 169 -1.13 -1.31 2.79
N GLU A 170 -0.35 -2.27 3.28
CA GLU A 170 1.13 -2.18 3.39
C GLU A 170 1.84 -2.12 2.02
N GLN A 171 1.34 -2.88 1.03
CA GLN A 171 1.88 -2.87 -0.33
C GLN A 171 1.49 -1.60 -1.07
N SER A 172 0.27 -1.10 -0.81
CA SER A 172 -0.20 0.19 -1.28
C SER A 172 0.72 1.33 -0.83
N MET A 173 1.23 1.26 0.41
CA MET A 173 2.16 2.25 0.95
C MET A 173 3.56 2.15 0.32
N ASN A 174 4.07 0.94 0.02
CA ASN A 174 5.34 0.76 -0.71
C ASN A 174 5.27 1.27 -2.16
N VAL A 175 4.17 1.01 -2.85
CA VAL A 175 3.92 1.58 -4.19
C VAL A 175 3.82 3.10 -4.09
N THR A 176 3.12 3.63 -3.09
CA THR A 176 3.06 5.07 -2.81
C THR A 176 4.45 5.67 -2.60
N PHE A 177 5.34 5.05 -1.82
CA PHE A 177 6.71 5.55 -1.60
C PHE A 177 7.58 5.48 -2.85
N ALA A 178 7.49 4.38 -3.60
CA ALA A 178 8.22 4.24 -4.86
C ALA A 178 7.75 5.26 -5.89
N ALA A 179 6.45 5.50 -5.95
CA ALA A 179 5.85 6.52 -6.78
C ALA A 179 6.32 7.93 -6.39
N ILE A 180 6.38 8.25 -5.10
CA ILE A 180 6.94 9.53 -4.61
C ILE A 180 8.38 9.73 -5.07
N GLN A 181 9.22 8.69 -4.97
CA GLN A 181 10.60 8.78 -5.45
C GLN A 181 10.69 8.98 -6.96
N VAL A 182 9.77 8.38 -7.73
CA VAL A 182 9.68 8.58 -9.17
C VAL A 182 9.30 10.02 -9.48
N ILE A 183 8.31 10.60 -8.80
CA ILE A 183 7.88 12.00 -9.02
C ILE A 183 9.04 13.00 -8.89
N ASP A 184 9.92 12.81 -7.90
CA ASP A 184 11.08 13.67 -7.70
C ASP A 184 12.10 13.60 -8.85
N HIS A 185 12.17 12.47 -9.55
CA HIS A 185 13.20 12.13 -10.53
C HIS A 185 12.68 11.99 -11.97
N VAL A 186 11.39 12.25 -12.20
CA VAL A 186 10.77 12.21 -13.52
C VAL A 186 10.74 13.58 -14.15
N ARG A 187 11.01 13.57 -15.45
CA ARG A 187 10.93 14.74 -16.33
C ARG A 187 9.47 15.12 -16.43
N SER A 188 9.09 16.28 -15.91
CA SER A 188 7.69 16.73 -15.94
C SER A 188 7.48 17.93 -16.84
N PHE A 189 6.35 17.94 -17.53
CA PHE A 189 5.99 19.01 -18.47
C PHE A 189 5.75 20.34 -17.72
N HIS A 190 5.17 20.30 -16.51
CA HIS A 190 4.92 21.49 -15.67
C HIS A 190 6.19 22.22 -15.27
N ILE A 191 7.32 21.52 -15.20
CA ILE A 191 8.62 22.10 -14.84
C ILE A 191 9.58 22.09 -16.04
N PHE A 192 9.02 22.18 -17.24
CA PHE A 192 9.73 22.36 -18.50
C PHE A 192 10.79 21.27 -18.77
N GLY A 193 10.42 20.02 -18.53
CA GLY A 193 11.25 18.84 -18.75
C GLY A 193 12.34 18.65 -17.68
N ASN A 194 12.38 19.48 -16.63
CA ASN A 194 13.24 19.22 -15.48
C ASN A 194 12.63 18.12 -14.60
N THR A 195 13.45 17.60 -13.70
CA THR A 195 13.01 16.90 -12.49
C THR A 195 12.82 17.91 -11.36
N LEU A 196 12.01 17.57 -10.35
CA LEU A 196 11.83 18.45 -9.18
C LEU A 196 13.17 18.73 -8.49
N VAL A 197 14.03 17.70 -8.40
CA VAL A 197 15.36 17.79 -7.78
C VAL A 197 16.25 18.83 -8.48
N GLU A 198 16.24 18.91 -9.81
CA GLU A 198 17.08 19.86 -10.55
C GLU A 198 16.65 21.32 -10.39
N ILE A 199 15.36 21.58 -10.17
CA ILE A 199 14.87 22.93 -9.87
C ILE A 199 14.93 23.26 -8.38
N GLY A 200 15.53 22.36 -7.57
CA GLY A 200 15.70 22.54 -6.12
C GLY A 200 14.42 22.35 -5.32
N GLY A 201 13.42 21.69 -5.91
CA GLY A 201 12.17 21.32 -5.25
C GLY A 201 12.13 19.83 -4.91
N SER A 202 11.05 19.46 -4.25
CA SER A 202 10.67 18.07 -4.00
C SER A 202 9.15 17.97 -4.01
N PHE A 203 8.63 16.76 -4.22
CA PHE A 203 7.23 16.45 -4.06
C PHE A 203 6.71 16.90 -2.68
N MET A 204 7.58 16.86 -1.66
CA MET A 204 7.25 17.25 -0.30
C MET A 204 7.08 18.76 -0.13
N ASP A 205 7.73 19.59 -0.94
CA ASP A 205 7.49 21.04 -0.94
C ASP A 205 6.14 21.37 -1.57
N TYR A 206 5.75 20.63 -2.61
CA TYR A 206 4.41 20.70 -3.20
C TYR A 206 3.31 20.29 -2.21
N LEU A 207 3.52 19.21 -1.44
CA LEU A 207 2.58 18.80 -0.38
C LEU A 207 2.47 19.79 0.79
N LYS A 208 3.51 20.56 1.09
CA LYS A 208 3.45 21.59 2.15
C LYS A 208 2.52 22.75 1.75
N GLU A 209 2.43 23.06 0.46
CA GLU A 209 1.51 24.07 -0.07
C GLU A 209 0.05 23.55 -0.10
N TYR A 210 -0.14 22.25 -0.33
CA TYR A 210 -1.43 21.55 -0.27
C TYR A 210 -1.73 20.98 1.13
N GLN A 211 -2.34 21.80 2.01
CA GLN A 211 -2.69 21.51 3.42
C GLN A 211 -3.23 20.09 3.75
N THR A 212 -2.34 19.10 3.84
CA THR A 212 -2.53 17.78 4.49
C THR A 212 -1.31 17.36 5.33
N ALA A 213 -0.33 18.25 5.49
CA ALA A 213 0.96 17.96 6.12
C ALA A 213 0.96 17.74 7.64
N GLN A 214 -0.16 17.95 8.36
CA GLN A 214 -0.19 17.70 9.81
C GLN A 214 -0.06 16.21 10.18
N GLN A 215 -0.41 15.28 9.29
CA GLN A 215 -0.27 13.84 9.53
C GLN A 215 1.09 13.27 9.08
N LEU A 216 1.70 13.84 8.02
CA LEU A 216 2.93 13.32 7.42
C LEU A 216 4.24 13.91 7.99
N GLY A 217 4.20 15.09 8.61
CA GLY A 217 5.39 15.80 9.10
C GLY A 217 6.34 14.97 10.00
N PRO A 218 5.85 14.24 11.01
CA PRO A 218 6.71 13.39 11.84
C PRO A 218 7.20 12.12 11.14
N ARG A 219 6.43 11.57 10.18
CA ARG A 219 6.83 10.42 9.36
C ARG A 219 7.97 10.84 8.40
N TYR A 220 7.93 12.04 7.86
CA TYR A 220 8.93 12.59 6.93
C TYR A 220 10.32 12.80 7.56
N GLN A 221 10.40 13.34 8.78
CA GLN A 221 11.68 13.56 9.48
C GLN A 221 12.43 12.25 9.81
N TYR A 222 11.69 11.17 10.07
CA TYR A 222 12.24 9.83 10.27
C TYR A 222 12.74 9.21 8.94
N ILE A 223 12.14 9.57 7.81
CA ILE A 223 12.48 9.04 6.47
C ILE A 223 13.77 9.66 5.92
N GLU A 224 13.98 10.98 6.01
CA GLU A 224 15.22 11.65 5.55
C GLU A 224 16.50 11.12 6.24
N THR A 225 16.37 10.57 7.44
CA THR A 225 17.50 10.06 8.25
C THR A 225 17.72 8.55 8.09
N SER A 226 16.84 7.85 7.38
CA SER A 226 16.88 6.40 7.20
C SER A 226 17.64 5.98 5.92
N LYS A 227 18.44 4.92 6.02
CA LYS A 227 19.16 4.29 4.90
C LYS A 227 18.43 3.04 4.41
N PRO A 228 18.59 2.65 3.12
CA PRO A 228 18.10 1.36 2.64
C PRO A 228 18.76 0.21 3.42
N ALA A 229 17.95 -0.76 3.83
CA ALA A 229 18.39 -1.91 4.62
C ALA A 229 19.26 -2.85 3.78
N ARG A 230 20.41 -3.26 4.34
CA ARG A 230 21.23 -4.33 3.73
C ARG A 230 20.49 -5.66 3.83
N LYS A 231 20.82 -6.63 2.97
CA LYS A 231 20.22 -7.98 2.99
C LYS A 231 20.22 -8.66 4.38
N SER A 232 21.24 -8.40 5.21
CA SER A 232 21.29 -8.91 6.58
C SER A 232 20.34 -8.19 7.55
N GLU A 233 20.03 -6.92 7.29
CA GLU A 233 19.15 -6.06 8.07
C GLU A 233 17.68 -6.31 7.71
N ILE A 234 17.37 -6.56 6.42
CA ILE A 234 16.03 -6.99 5.96
C ILE A 234 15.53 -8.19 6.75
N LYS A 235 16.39 -9.19 6.97
CA LYS A 235 16.04 -10.34 7.79
C LYS A 235 15.70 -9.96 9.23
N ILE A 236 16.39 -9.00 9.84
CA ILE A 236 16.09 -8.56 11.21
C ILE A 236 14.71 -7.89 11.24
N ILE A 237 14.39 -7.09 10.21
CA ILE A 237 13.09 -6.44 10.03
C ILE A 237 11.99 -7.49 9.85
N GLU A 238 12.15 -8.49 8.98
CA GLU A 238 11.19 -9.59 8.78
C GLU A 238 10.86 -10.30 10.10
N TYR A 239 11.87 -10.62 10.91
CA TYR A 239 11.63 -11.26 12.20
C TYR A 239 10.92 -10.34 13.19
N ALA A 240 11.20 -9.03 13.14
CA ALA A 240 10.55 -8.05 14.00
C ALA A 240 9.08 -7.87 13.60
N THR A 241 8.78 -7.84 12.30
CA THR A 241 7.39 -7.87 11.77
C THR A 241 6.65 -9.13 12.20
N ALA A 242 7.27 -10.30 12.05
CA ALA A 242 6.66 -11.55 12.53
C ALA A 242 6.42 -11.53 14.04
N ALA A 243 7.34 -10.95 14.82
CA ALA A 243 7.19 -10.82 16.26
C ALA A 243 6.08 -9.83 16.64
N SER A 244 5.97 -8.69 15.96
CA SER A 244 4.91 -7.71 16.21
C SER A 244 3.53 -8.28 15.87
N ASN A 245 3.41 -9.02 14.76
CA ASN A 245 2.15 -9.60 14.32
C ASN A 245 1.72 -10.81 15.17
N LEU A 246 2.67 -11.55 15.75
CA LEU A 246 2.37 -12.69 16.62
C LEU A 246 2.12 -12.28 18.08
N TYR A 247 2.87 -11.29 18.59
CA TYR A 247 2.86 -10.96 20.01
C TYR A 247 2.19 -9.62 20.33
N GLY A 248 1.94 -8.78 19.33
CA GLY A 248 1.41 -7.42 19.49
C GLY A 248 2.46 -6.45 20.04
N VAL A 249 3.08 -6.81 21.16
CA VAL A 249 4.16 -6.06 21.80
C VAL A 249 5.21 -7.05 22.30
N ILE A 250 6.48 -6.74 22.04
CA ILE A 250 7.63 -7.53 22.51
C ILE A 250 8.77 -6.59 22.90
N SER A 251 9.48 -6.88 24.00
CA SER A 251 10.68 -6.11 24.33
C SER A 251 11.79 -6.37 23.31
N ILE A 252 12.65 -5.38 23.06
CA ILE A 252 13.76 -5.54 22.11
C ILE A 252 14.74 -6.62 22.60
N GLN A 253 14.90 -6.75 23.92
CA GLN A 253 15.66 -7.82 24.53
C GLN A 253 15.06 -9.20 24.19
N ASP A 254 13.76 -9.41 24.41
CA ASP A 254 13.08 -10.67 24.11
C ASP A 254 13.10 -10.96 22.60
N PHE A 255 12.96 -9.94 21.76
CA PHE A 255 13.09 -10.06 20.31
C PHE A 255 14.47 -10.56 19.90
N VAL A 256 15.54 -9.98 20.46
CA VAL A 256 16.91 -10.42 20.17
C VAL A 256 17.15 -11.86 20.63
N GLU A 257 16.63 -12.23 21.80
CA GLU A 257 16.69 -13.62 22.27
C GLU A 257 15.96 -14.58 21.32
N LEU A 258 14.78 -14.19 20.83
CA LEU A 258 14.01 -14.96 19.85
C LEU A 258 14.72 -15.06 18.49
N TYR A 259 15.28 -13.97 17.98
CA TYR A 259 16.07 -13.98 16.75
C TYR A 259 17.28 -14.92 16.87
N ASN A 260 18.01 -14.80 17.98
CA ASN A 260 19.20 -15.60 18.26
C ASN A 260 18.88 -17.08 18.50
N HIS A 261 17.65 -17.41 18.92
CA HIS A 261 17.16 -18.78 18.98
C HIS A 261 17.05 -19.42 17.58
N TYR A 262 16.61 -18.66 16.57
CA TYR A 262 16.37 -19.17 15.21
C TYR A 262 17.56 -19.06 14.25
N GLU A 263 18.48 -18.14 14.49
CA GLU A 263 19.60 -17.84 13.60
C GLU A 263 20.95 -18.24 14.20
N LYS A 264 21.83 -18.77 13.34
CA LYS A 264 23.18 -19.20 13.78
C LYS A 264 24.11 -18.03 14.08
N LYS A 265 23.84 -16.86 13.50
CA LYS A 265 24.63 -15.64 13.68
C LYS A 265 23.84 -14.72 14.60
N PRO A 266 24.21 -14.62 15.88
CA PRO A 266 23.46 -13.81 16.82
C PRO A 266 23.66 -12.32 16.57
N ILE A 267 22.68 -11.53 17.00
CA ILE A 267 22.72 -10.07 17.06
C ILE A 267 22.64 -9.61 18.52
N THR A 268 22.94 -8.34 18.76
CA THR A 268 22.78 -7.68 20.07
C THR A 268 21.61 -6.70 20.02
N VAL A 269 21.14 -6.27 21.19
CA VAL A 269 20.11 -5.22 21.33
C VAL A 269 20.55 -3.92 20.67
N GLU A 270 21.80 -3.52 20.86
CA GLU A 270 22.34 -2.29 20.26
C GLU A 270 22.33 -2.38 18.74
N TYR A 271 22.66 -3.55 18.18
CA TYR A 271 22.63 -3.71 16.73
C TYR A 271 21.20 -3.71 16.19
N ALA A 272 20.26 -4.41 16.85
CA ALA A 272 18.85 -4.39 16.46
C ALA A 272 18.27 -2.97 16.50
N ASN A 273 18.50 -2.22 17.58
CA ASN A 273 18.11 -0.81 17.69
C ASN A 273 18.73 0.05 16.58
N SER A 274 20.04 -0.10 16.33
CA SER A 274 20.67 0.65 15.25
C SER A 274 20.05 0.35 13.89
N VAL A 275 19.57 -0.88 13.65
CA VAL A 275 18.83 -1.23 12.43
C VAL A 275 17.51 -0.47 12.44
N PHE A 276 16.67 -0.63 13.46
CA PHE A 276 15.36 0.00 13.50
C PHE A 276 15.40 1.53 13.48
N GLU A 277 16.41 2.16 14.07
CA GLU A 277 16.58 3.62 14.05
C GLU A 277 17.09 4.13 12.70
N SER A 278 17.90 3.33 12.00
CA SER A 278 18.52 3.75 10.74
C SER A 278 17.84 3.22 9.49
N THR A 279 16.80 2.39 9.59
CA THR A 279 16.06 1.85 8.44
C THR A 279 14.59 2.22 8.53
N GLY A 280 13.98 2.62 7.42
CA GLY A 280 12.55 2.94 7.37
C GLY A 280 11.97 2.87 5.96
N PRO A 281 10.63 2.80 5.85
CA PRO A 281 9.65 2.55 6.92
C PRO A 281 9.60 1.08 7.37
N LEU A 282 9.02 0.83 8.57
CA LEU A 282 8.89 -0.49 9.19
C LEU A 282 7.41 -0.85 9.36
N ALA A 283 7.05 -2.13 9.25
CA ALA A 283 5.69 -2.65 9.47
C ALA A 283 5.31 -2.76 10.97
N PHE A 284 6.04 -2.06 11.83
CA PHE A 284 5.90 -2.04 13.28
C PHE A 284 6.50 -0.73 13.80
N TYR A 285 6.14 -0.33 15.02
CA TYR A 285 6.83 0.75 15.71
C TYR A 285 7.90 0.18 16.63
N ALA A 286 9.09 0.76 16.59
CA ALA A 286 10.16 0.47 17.54
C ALA A 286 10.46 1.73 18.37
N HIS A 287 10.34 1.62 19.69
CA HIS A 287 10.66 2.72 20.60
C HIS A 287 11.43 2.17 21.80
N GLU A 288 12.66 2.65 21.99
CA GLU A 288 13.68 2.43 23.06
C GLU A 288 13.76 1.06 23.77
N LYS A 289 12.63 0.46 24.15
CA LYS A 289 12.50 -0.81 24.88
C LYS A 289 11.64 -1.86 24.17
N ASN A 290 10.71 -1.47 23.29
CA ASN A 290 9.72 -2.38 22.71
C ASN A 290 9.62 -2.24 21.18
N ILE A 291 9.25 -3.36 20.55
CA ILE A 291 8.67 -3.45 19.22
C ILE A 291 7.16 -3.65 19.44
N GLN A 292 6.34 -2.85 18.77
CA GLN A 292 4.87 -2.92 18.85
C GLN A 292 4.24 -2.98 17.46
N SER A 293 3.09 -3.66 17.37
CA SER A 293 2.28 -3.77 16.16
C SER A 293 1.86 -2.41 15.63
N TYR A 294 1.66 -2.33 14.31
CA TYR A 294 1.14 -1.15 13.63
C TYR A 294 -0.27 -0.76 14.12
N LEU A 295 -1.02 -1.72 14.68
CA LEU A 295 -2.35 -1.52 15.26
C LEU A 295 -2.37 -0.52 16.43
N PHE A 296 -1.22 -0.24 17.05
CA PHE A 296 -1.11 0.68 18.17
C PHE A 296 -0.25 1.88 17.76
N ASP A 297 -0.88 3.00 17.38
CA ASP A 297 -0.15 4.24 17.07
C ASP A 297 0.43 4.80 18.39
N PRO A 298 1.76 4.92 18.53
CA PRO A 298 2.37 5.44 19.75
C PRO A 298 2.01 6.90 20.07
N LYS A 299 1.41 7.64 19.12
CA LYS A 299 0.92 9.01 19.33
C LYS A 299 -0.52 9.08 19.81
N ASP A 300 -1.22 7.95 19.80
CA ASP A 300 -2.60 7.85 20.25
C ASP A 300 -2.65 7.41 21.72
N ASP A 301 -3.38 8.17 22.54
CA ASP A 301 -3.44 7.94 24.00
C ASP A 301 -4.18 6.63 24.33
N GLU A 302 -5.16 6.23 23.51
CA GLU A 302 -5.90 4.96 23.69
C GLU A 302 -4.97 3.76 23.40
N SER A 303 -4.27 3.80 22.26
CA SER A 303 -3.24 2.84 21.88
C SER A 303 -2.16 2.67 22.97
N TYR A 304 -1.75 3.77 23.63
CA TYR A 304 -0.77 3.72 24.72
C TYR A 304 -1.28 2.90 25.93
N GLU A 305 -2.53 3.08 26.34
CA GLU A 305 -3.12 2.32 27.45
C GLU A 305 -3.40 0.85 27.07
N GLU A 306 -3.74 0.56 25.81
CA GLU A 306 -3.85 -0.80 25.29
C GLU A 306 -2.50 -1.54 25.34
N VAL A 307 -1.43 -0.93 24.82
CA VAL A 307 -0.07 -1.48 24.87
C VAL A 307 0.35 -1.80 26.30
N LYS A 308 0.10 -0.88 27.23
CA LYS A 308 0.38 -1.05 28.66
C LYS A 308 -0.42 -2.20 29.28
N THR A 309 -1.68 -2.37 28.89
CA THR A 309 -2.54 -3.48 29.31
C THR A 309 -2.00 -4.81 28.78
N ILE A 310 -1.63 -4.87 27.50
CA ILE A 310 -1.02 -6.05 26.88
C ILE A 310 0.26 -6.44 27.61
N VAL A 311 1.21 -5.52 27.78
CA VAL A 311 2.49 -5.77 28.46
C VAL A 311 2.28 -6.25 29.89
N THR A 312 1.31 -5.68 30.61
CA THR A 312 0.98 -6.10 31.98
C THR A 312 0.47 -7.54 32.01
N ASN A 313 -0.41 -7.93 31.08
CA ASN A 313 -0.95 -9.28 31.00
C ASN A 313 0.08 -10.32 30.54
N GLN A 314 1.03 -9.92 29.70
CA GLN A 314 2.14 -10.75 29.26
C GLN A 314 3.16 -11.03 30.37
N PHE A 315 3.22 -10.21 31.41
CA PHE A 315 4.25 -10.28 32.45
C PHE A 315 4.28 -11.64 33.16
N GLY A 316 5.46 -12.27 33.21
CA GLY A 316 5.65 -13.57 33.85
C GLY A 316 5.10 -14.76 33.04
N MET A 317 4.59 -14.55 31.82
CA MET A 317 4.13 -15.63 30.94
C MET A 317 5.22 -16.05 29.96
N SER A 318 5.38 -17.37 29.75
CA SER A 318 6.19 -17.89 28.66
C SER A 318 5.59 -17.50 27.31
N ARG A 319 6.46 -17.27 26.33
CA ARG A 319 6.06 -16.94 24.96
C ARG A 319 5.77 -18.18 24.14
N TYR A 320 4.76 -18.11 23.28
CA TYR A 320 4.58 -19.11 22.24
C TYR A 320 5.71 -18.99 21.22
N VAL A 321 6.56 -20.02 21.10
CA VAL A 321 7.70 -20.04 20.17
C VAL A 321 7.49 -21.19 19.17
N PRO A 322 6.98 -20.90 17.96
CA PRO A 322 6.75 -21.94 16.96
C PRO A 322 8.05 -22.38 16.27
N SER A 323 7.94 -23.28 15.29
CA SER A 323 9.08 -23.54 14.40
C SER A 323 9.41 -22.29 13.58
N LYS A 324 10.66 -22.08 13.20
CA LYS A 324 11.09 -20.95 12.36
C LYS A 324 10.25 -20.78 11.09
N LYS A 325 9.92 -21.89 10.41
CA LYS A 325 9.11 -21.87 9.18
C LYS A 325 7.71 -21.33 9.44
N GLU A 326 7.16 -21.68 10.59
CA GLU A 326 5.83 -21.22 11.01
C GLU A 326 5.87 -19.77 11.49
N PHE A 327 6.89 -19.40 12.28
CA PHE A 327 7.12 -18.04 12.74
C PHE A 327 7.20 -17.03 11.58
N LEU A 328 7.88 -17.38 10.49
CA LEU A 328 8.03 -16.49 9.34
C LEU A 328 6.76 -16.33 8.50
N LYS A 329 5.67 -17.07 8.78
CA LYS A 329 4.38 -16.80 8.12
C LYS A 329 3.76 -15.49 8.59
N TYR A 330 3.99 -15.09 9.85
CA TYR A 330 3.48 -13.82 10.41
C TYR A 330 4.16 -12.57 9.83
N VAL A 331 5.15 -12.73 8.95
CA VAL A 331 5.64 -11.60 8.14
C VAL A 331 4.54 -11.13 7.19
N SER A 332 3.71 -12.05 6.71
CA SER A 332 2.62 -11.75 5.79
C SER A 332 1.42 -11.20 6.57
N ALA A 333 0.97 -10.00 6.22
CA ALA A 333 -0.27 -9.42 6.76
C ALA A 333 -1.51 -10.28 6.44
N GLU A 334 -1.51 -10.99 5.31
CA GLU A 334 -2.60 -11.89 4.90
C GLU A 334 -2.67 -13.21 5.69
N TYR A 335 -1.67 -13.49 6.54
CA TYR A 335 -1.63 -14.75 7.27
C TYR A 335 -2.57 -14.73 8.49
N LEU A 336 -3.77 -15.29 8.29
CA LEU A 336 -4.76 -15.48 9.34
C LEU A 336 -4.68 -16.91 9.91
N GLU A 337 -4.27 -17.03 11.17
CA GLU A 337 -4.30 -18.28 11.91
C GLU A 337 -5.35 -18.21 13.02
N PRO A 338 -6.27 -19.21 13.10
CA PRO A 338 -6.30 -20.45 12.34
C PRO A 338 -7.11 -20.36 11.05
N THR A 339 -6.58 -20.93 9.96
CA THR A 339 -7.18 -20.83 8.62
C THR A 339 -8.60 -21.42 8.53
N LEU A 340 -8.86 -22.59 9.14
CA LEU A 340 -10.16 -23.30 8.99
C LEU A 340 -11.35 -22.59 9.70
N PRO A 341 -11.22 -22.10 10.94
CA PRO A 341 -12.28 -21.32 11.59
C PRO A 341 -12.69 -20.07 10.79
N TYR A 342 -11.72 -19.28 10.29
CA TYR A 342 -12.04 -18.09 9.50
C TYR A 342 -12.65 -18.42 8.14
N GLN A 343 -12.18 -19.47 7.44
CA GLN A 343 -12.82 -19.94 6.21
C GLN A 343 -14.26 -20.41 6.42
N SER A 344 -14.51 -21.12 7.53
CA SER A 344 -15.86 -21.60 7.87
C SER A 344 -16.79 -20.43 8.16
N PHE A 345 -16.30 -19.42 8.87
CA PHE A 345 -17.04 -18.21 9.19
C PHE A 345 -17.32 -17.35 7.95
N LYS A 346 -16.33 -17.12 7.07
CA LYS A 346 -16.53 -16.42 5.79
C LYS A 346 -17.61 -17.09 4.97
N LYS A 347 -17.49 -18.41 4.80
CA LYS A 347 -18.45 -19.21 4.05
C LYS A 347 -19.87 -19.07 4.62
N PHE A 348 -20.01 -19.15 5.95
CA PHE A 348 -21.29 -18.99 6.62
C PHE A 348 -21.91 -17.60 6.36
N LEU A 349 -21.13 -16.53 6.51
CA LEU A 349 -21.60 -15.17 6.22
C LEU A 349 -22.09 -15.05 4.77
N MET A 350 -21.38 -15.64 3.81
CA MET A 350 -21.72 -15.60 2.38
C MET A 350 -22.98 -16.44 2.05
N GLU A 351 -23.08 -17.66 2.58
CA GLU A 351 -24.22 -18.55 2.35
C GLU A 351 -25.54 -17.95 2.85
N HIS A 352 -25.48 -17.29 4.01
CA HIS A 352 -26.63 -16.62 4.62
C HIS A 352 -26.79 -15.16 4.18
N LYS A 353 -25.88 -14.63 3.36
CA LYS A 353 -25.85 -13.25 2.85
C LYS A 353 -25.98 -12.22 3.97
N LEU A 354 -25.22 -12.45 5.05
CA LEU A 354 -25.39 -11.71 6.29
C LEU A 354 -24.86 -10.29 6.20
N LEU A 355 -23.87 -9.97 5.36
CA LEU A 355 -23.37 -8.60 5.25
C LEU A 355 -24.34 -7.70 4.47
N ASN A 356 -24.49 -6.45 4.94
CA ASN A 356 -25.23 -5.39 4.26
C ASN A 356 -24.70 -5.15 2.84
N LYS A 357 -23.37 -5.21 2.68
CA LYS A 357 -22.68 -5.18 1.39
C LYS A 357 -22.31 -6.61 0.97
N LYS A 358 -22.75 -7.02 -0.22
CA LYS A 358 -22.73 -8.44 -0.65
C LYS A 358 -21.57 -8.80 -1.60
N ASN A 359 -20.66 -7.87 -1.88
CA ASN A 359 -19.46 -8.15 -2.67
C ASN A 359 -18.47 -8.97 -1.82
N GLU A 360 -17.80 -9.96 -2.44
CA GLU A 360 -16.83 -10.85 -1.80
C GLU A 360 -15.74 -10.09 -1.02
N PHE A 361 -15.28 -8.95 -1.55
CA PHE A 361 -14.34 -8.05 -0.88
C PHE A 361 -14.76 -7.68 0.55
N TYR A 362 -16.04 -7.36 0.78
CA TYR A 362 -16.51 -6.98 2.11
C TYR A 362 -16.57 -8.16 3.08
N TYR A 363 -16.64 -9.39 2.57
CA TYR A 363 -16.51 -10.58 3.41
C TYR A 363 -15.07 -10.74 3.86
N ASP A 364 -14.09 -10.62 2.97
CA ASP A 364 -12.67 -10.69 3.35
C ASP A 364 -12.29 -9.61 4.36
N LEU A 365 -12.69 -8.36 4.11
CA LEU A 365 -12.46 -7.25 5.05
C LEU A 365 -13.04 -7.53 6.43
N CYS A 366 -14.28 -8.04 6.50
CA CYS A 366 -14.92 -8.38 7.77
C CYS A 366 -14.17 -9.50 8.53
N ILE A 367 -13.59 -10.46 7.81
CA ILE A 367 -12.79 -11.54 8.39
C ILE A 367 -11.49 -11.00 8.98
N GLU A 368 -10.82 -10.09 8.28
CA GLU A 368 -9.58 -9.44 8.73
C GLU A 368 -9.83 -8.58 9.97
N GLU A 369 -10.85 -7.72 9.94
CA GLU A 369 -11.21 -6.85 11.06
C GLU A 369 -11.58 -7.66 12.31
N ILE A 370 -12.32 -8.77 12.15
CA ILE A 370 -12.61 -9.67 13.27
C ILE A 370 -11.36 -10.38 13.76
N HIS A 371 -10.43 -10.76 12.88
CA HIS A 371 -9.16 -11.34 13.31
C HIS A 371 -8.35 -10.35 14.16
N GLU A 372 -8.19 -9.11 13.70
CA GLU A 372 -7.50 -8.06 14.45
C GLU A 372 -8.17 -7.77 15.81
N ALA A 373 -9.49 -7.62 15.84
CA ALA A 373 -10.25 -7.45 17.08
C ALA A 373 -9.98 -8.58 18.08
N VAL A 374 -9.94 -9.82 17.59
CA VAL A 374 -9.63 -10.99 18.43
C VAL A 374 -8.17 -10.96 18.90
N LEU A 375 -7.20 -10.63 18.04
CA LEU A 375 -5.77 -10.54 18.41
C LEU A 375 -5.54 -9.57 19.58
N VAL A 376 -6.18 -8.38 19.51
CA VAL A 376 -6.12 -7.32 20.52
C VAL A 376 -6.85 -7.76 21.81
N GLY A 377 -7.88 -8.60 21.68
CA GLY A 377 -8.56 -9.25 22.79
C GLY A 377 -9.95 -8.68 23.08
N TRP A 378 -10.67 -8.23 22.05
CA TRP A 378 -12.05 -7.80 22.16
C TRP A 378 -12.93 -8.87 22.80
N SER A 379 -13.94 -8.44 23.56
CA SER A 379 -14.91 -9.37 24.14
C SER A 379 -15.87 -9.89 23.06
N PHE A 380 -16.56 -10.98 23.38
CA PHE A 380 -17.60 -11.50 22.49
C PHE A 380 -18.70 -10.45 22.24
N SER A 381 -19.05 -9.65 23.25
CA SER A 381 -20.05 -8.58 23.09
C SER A 381 -19.59 -7.53 22.09
N ASP A 382 -18.32 -7.10 22.18
CA ASP A 382 -17.78 -6.07 21.29
C ASP A 382 -17.79 -6.53 19.83
N ILE A 383 -17.45 -7.81 19.58
CA ILE A 383 -17.51 -8.40 18.23
C ILE A 383 -18.97 -8.49 17.73
N ILE A 384 -19.92 -8.81 18.60
CA ILE A 384 -21.34 -8.83 18.22
C ILE A 384 -21.85 -7.43 17.90
N ASP A 385 -21.50 -6.43 18.72
CA ASP A 385 -21.91 -5.05 18.49
C ASP A 385 -21.29 -4.50 17.20
N TYR A 386 -20.03 -4.84 16.93
CA TYR A 386 -19.36 -4.58 15.65
C TYR A 386 -20.11 -5.15 14.45
N LEU A 387 -20.52 -6.43 14.56
CA LEU A 387 -21.23 -7.13 13.50
C LEU A 387 -22.64 -6.55 13.28
N ARG A 388 -23.37 -6.17 14.34
CA ARG A 388 -24.75 -5.64 14.25
C ARG A 388 -24.88 -4.44 13.32
N GLU A 389 -23.86 -3.60 13.23
CA GLU A 389 -23.85 -2.44 12.32
C GLU A 389 -23.63 -2.81 10.85
N ARG A 390 -23.08 -4.00 10.59
CA ARG A 390 -22.60 -4.46 9.28
C ARG A 390 -23.43 -5.60 8.69
N ILE A 391 -24.16 -6.33 9.53
CA ILE A 391 -25.02 -7.43 9.09
C ILE A 391 -26.47 -7.00 8.89
N VAL A 392 -27.18 -7.72 8.03
CA VAL A 392 -28.64 -7.66 7.94
C VAL A 392 -29.25 -8.28 9.20
N PRO A 393 -30.44 -7.82 9.64
CA PRO A 393 -31.16 -8.45 10.74
C PRO A 393 -31.32 -9.96 10.52
N ILE A 394 -30.97 -10.75 11.54
CA ILE A 394 -31.11 -12.21 11.50
C ILE A 394 -32.47 -12.58 12.09
N ASP A 395 -33.39 -13.04 11.24
CA ASP A 395 -34.75 -13.43 11.66
C ASP A 395 -34.84 -14.90 12.13
N SER A 396 -33.71 -15.63 12.16
CA SER A 396 -33.65 -17.05 12.49
C SER A 396 -32.72 -17.33 13.66
N ASP A 397 -33.30 -17.79 14.78
CA ASP A 397 -32.55 -18.22 15.97
C ASP A 397 -31.48 -19.28 15.65
N GLU A 398 -31.74 -20.17 14.68
CA GLU A 398 -30.77 -21.20 14.27
C GLU A 398 -29.53 -20.59 13.61
N VAL A 399 -29.73 -19.61 12.71
CA VAL A 399 -28.65 -18.89 12.04
C VAL A 399 -27.87 -18.02 13.04
N GLU A 400 -28.57 -17.33 13.94
CA GLU A 400 -27.93 -16.52 14.99
C GLU A 400 -27.06 -17.38 15.91
N LEU A 401 -27.58 -18.54 16.34
CA LEU A 401 -26.83 -19.47 17.18
C LEU A 401 -25.60 -20.05 16.46
N GLU A 402 -25.70 -20.35 15.17
CA GLU A 402 -24.55 -20.82 14.37
C GLU A 402 -23.47 -19.74 14.21
N LEU A 403 -23.87 -18.47 13.99
CA LEU A 403 -22.95 -17.32 14.00
C LEU A 403 -22.15 -17.27 15.31
N TYR A 404 -22.83 -17.37 16.44
CA TYR A 404 -22.20 -17.33 17.77
C TYR A 404 -21.21 -18.48 17.97
N HIS A 405 -21.56 -19.69 17.54
CA HIS A 405 -20.67 -20.84 17.62
C HIS A 405 -19.40 -20.68 16.78
N LEU A 406 -19.51 -20.13 15.57
CA LEU A 406 -18.36 -19.88 14.71
C LEU A 406 -17.43 -18.81 15.31
N LEU A 407 -17.99 -17.75 15.88
CA LEU A 407 -17.23 -16.70 16.57
C LEU A 407 -16.51 -17.24 17.80
N ILE A 408 -17.18 -18.03 18.65
CA ILE A 408 -16.55 -18.66 19.82
C ILE A 408 -15.41 -19.60 19.38
N ASN A 409 -15.59 -20.31 18.27
CA ASN A 409 -14.54 -21.17 17.72
C ASN A 409 -13.34 -20.36 17.22
N ILE A 410 -13.56 -19.23 16.55
CA ILE A 410 -12.50 -18.28 16.19
C ILE A 410 -11.79 -17.80 17.45
N MET A 411 -12.50 -17.21 18.40
CA MET A 411 -11.92 -16.60 19.60
C MET A 411 -11.08 -17.58 20.44
N ASN A 412 -11.51 -18.84 20.57
CA ASN A 412 -10.77 -19.83 21.36
C ASN A 412 -9.53 -20.40 20.65
N ASN A 413 -9.41 -20.25 19.32
CA ASN A 413 -8.32 -20.81 18.53
C ASN A 413 -7.42 -19.76 17.87
N THR A 414 -7.79 -18.48 17.89
CA THR A 414 -6.92 -17.37 17.49
C THR A 414 -5.96 -17.02 18.63
N ARG A 415 -4.77 -16.53 18.27
CA ARG A 415 -3.74 -16.13 19.23
C ARG A 415 -4.07 -14.79 19.84
N LEU A 416 -3.63 -14.55 21.08
CA LEU A 416 -3.85 -13.27 21.75
C LEU A 416 -2.52 -12.59 22.06
N PHE A 417 -2.46 -11.28 21.80
CA PHE A 417 -1.30 -10.45 22.17
C PHE A 417 -1.07 -10.48 23.67
N SER A 418 -2.13 -10.30 24.45
CA SER A 418 -2.11 -10.35 25.92
C SER A 418 -1.65 -11.70 26.49
N SER A 419 -1.63 -12.77 25.68
CA SER A 419 -1.19 -14.11 26.07
C SER A 419 0.16 -14.52 25.47
N ASN A 420 1.00 -13.58 25.05
CA ASN A 420 2.29 -13.83 24.39
C ASN A 420 2.18 -14.79 23.18
N GLY A 421 1.13 -14.61 22.37
CA GLY A 421 0.91 -15.38 21.14
C GLY A 421 0.31 -16.78 21.36
N HIS A 422 -0.12 -17.10 22.59
CA HIS A 422 -0.89 -18.32 22.86
C HIS A 422 -2.37 -18.13 22.54
N THR A 423 -3.04 -19.22 22.15
CA THR A 423 -4.50 -19.26 22.05
C THR A 423 -5.14 -19.56 23.41
N PRO A 424 -6.41 -19.18 23.64
CA PRO A 424 -7.13 -19.56 24.85
C PRO A 424 -7.16 -21.09 25.08
N ASN A 425 -7.34 -21.88 24.00
CA ASN A 425 -7.32 -23.34 24.05
C ASN A 425 -5.97 -23.91 24.51
N GLU A 426 -4.85 -23.38 24.03
CA GLU A 426 -3.51 -23.82 24.46
C GLU A 426 -3.26 -23.57 25.95
N ARG A 427 -3.89 -22.53 26.51
CA ARG A 427 -3.71 -22.12 27.91
C ARG A 427 -4.64 -22.84 28.88
N GLY A 428 -5.54 -23.69 28.40
CA GLY A 428 -6.58 -24.32 29.22
C GLY A 428 -7.55 -23.31 29.84
N LYS A 429 -7.56 -22.08 29.33
CA LYS A 429 -8.50 -21.01 29.68
C LYS A 429 -9.48 -20.88 28.52
N MET A 430 -10.48 -21.77 28.43
CA MET A 430 -11.62 -21.49 27.54
C MET A 430 -12.28 -20.23 28.09
N THR A 431 -12.07 -19.10 27.41
CA THR A 431 -12.59 -17.79 27.83
C THR A 431 -14.09 -17.72 27.63
N PHE A 432 -14.63 -18.53 26.71
CA PHE A 432 -16.05 -18.64 26.43
C PHE A 432 -16.50 -20.11 26.48
N ASN A 433 -16.70 -20.63 27.68
CA ASN A 433 -17.74 -21.64 27.87
C ASN A 433 -19.03 -20.86 27.98
N LEU A 434 -19.89 -20.90 26.96
CA LEU A 434 -21.29 -20.60 27.22
C LEU A 434 -21.71 -21.59 28.31
N ASP A 435 -21.95 -21.12 29.53
CA ASP A 435 -22.77 -21.87 30.46
C ASP A 435 -24.20 -21.71 29.94
N ILE A 436 -24.51 -22.53 28.94
CA ILE A 436 -25.77 -22.51 28.17
C ILE A 436 -26.98 -22.91 29.02
N ASN A 437 -26.79 -23.02 30.34
CA ASN A 437 -27.85 -23.13 31.33
C ASN A 437 -28.57 -21.79 31.58
N GLU A 438 -27.97 -20.64 31.22
CA GLU A 438 -28.64 -19.33 31.30
C GLU A 438 -29.27 -18.86 29.98
N ILE A 439 -28.95 -19.52 28.85
CA ILE A 439 -29.79 -19.46 27.65
C ILE A 439 -30.90 -20.47 27.88
N GLN A 440 -32.14 -19.99 28.00
CA GLN A 440 -33.30 -20.79 28.38
C GLN A 440 -33.26 -22.20 27.76
N ASN A 441 -33.42 -23.21 28.62
CA ASN A 441 -33.38 -24.66 28.38
C ASN A 441 -34.18 -25.19 27.16
N ASP A 442 -34.87 -24.35 26.40
CA ASP A 442 -35.67 -24.71 25.24
C ASP A 442 -34.91 -24.68 23.89
N GLN A 443 -33.71 -24.08 23.79
CA GLN A 443 -33.01 -23.93 22.49
C GLN A 443 -32.10 -25.12 22.09
N PHE A 444 -31.83 -26.10 22.96
CA PHE A 444 -31.14 -27.36 22.58
C PHE A 444 -32.08 -28.53 22.32
N VAL A 445 -33.40 -28.30 22.40
CA VAL A 445 -34.44 -29.35 22.40
C VAL A 445 -34.50 -30.14 21.09
N ASN A 446 -33.87 -29.67 20.00
CA ASN A 446 -33.92 -30.33 18.68
C ASN A 446 -32.56 -30.63 18.03
N ALA A 447 -31.43 -30.51 18.74
CA ALA A 447 -30.13 -30.84 18.16
C ALA A 447 -30.01 -32.34 17.83
N SER A 448 -29.90 -32.66 16.54
CA SER A 448 -29.78 -34.05 16.07
C SER A 448 -28.54 -34.73 16.66
N ARG A 449 -28.74 -35.83 17.42
CA ARG A 449 -27.70 -36.57 18.16
C ARG A 449 -26.43 -36.91 17.37
N ASN A 450 -26.52 -37.04 16.05
CA ASN A 450 -25.40 -37.44 15.19
C ASN A 450 -24.70 -36.26 14.48
N LYS A 451 -25.24 -35.03 14.56
CA LYS A 451 -24.60 -33.82 14.02
C LYS A 451 -23.40 -33.38 14.89
N PRO A 452 -22.46 -32.59 14.33
CA PRO A 452 -21.44 -31.91 15.13
C PRO A 452 -22.07 -31.16 16.31
N CYS A 453 -21.40 -31.18 17.46
CA CYS A 453 -21.90 -30.56 18.66
C CYS A 453 -21.85 -29.03 18.48
N PRO A 454 -22.95 -28.30 18.80
CA PRO A 454 -23.01 -26.87 18.55
C PRO A 454 -21.90 -26.07 19.26
N CYS A 455 -21.38 -26.55 20.40
CA CYS A 455 -20.23 -25.95 21.10
C CYS A 455 -18.87 -25.92 20.36
N GLY A 456 -18.80 -26.28 19.07
CA GLY A 456 -17.55 -26.20 18.29
C GLY A 456 -16.51 -27.27 18.61
N SER A 457 -16.77 -28.20 19.53
CA SER A 457 -15.79 -29.22 19.97
C SER A 457 -15.35 -30.25 18.90
N GLY A 458 -15.92 -30.20 17.69
CA GLY A 458 -15.71 -31.19 16.62
C GLY A 458 -16.28 -32.59 16.91
N LYS A 459 -16.82 -32.85 18.11
CA LYS A 459 -17.47 -34.12 18.49
C LYS A 459 -18.93 -34.13 18.03
N LYS A 460 -19.51 -35.31 17.82
CA LYS A 460 -20.97 -35.44 17.63
C LYS A 460 -21.72 -35.02 18.89
N TYR A 461 -22.90 -34.42 18.76
CA TYR A 461 -23.71 -33.94 19.89
C TYR A 461 -23.88 -34.99 20.99
N LYS A 462 -24.19 -36.25 20.64
CA LYS A 462 -24.31 -37.38 21.59
C LYS A 462 -23.04 -37.74 22.37
N ASN A 463 -21.87 -37.29 21.92
CA ASN A 463 -20.57 -37.56 22.53
C ASN A 463 -20.01 -36.32 23.26
N CYS A 464 -20.80 -35.24 23.35
CA CYS A 464 -20.45 -33.99 23.99
C CYS A 464 -21.63 -33.53 24.86
N HIS A 465 -22.35 -32.46 24.52
CA HIS A 465 -23.44 -31.91 25.35
C HIS A 465 -24.72 -32.75 25.35
N GLY A 466 -24.93 -33.63 24.36
CA GLY A 466 -26.03 -34.61 24.33
C GLY A 466 -25.66 -35.97 24.92
N LYS A 467 -24.59 -36.04 25.72
CA LYS A 467 -24.11 -37.28 26.33
C LYS A 467 -25.03 -37.63 27.50
N LEU A 468 -25.81 -38.70 27.33
CA LEU A 468 -26.60 -39.28 28.41
C LEU A 468 -25.63 -40.04 29.33
N ASN A 469 -25.66 -39.73 30.63
CA ASN A 469 -24.95 -40.49 31.65
C ASN A 469 -25.55 -41.88 31.85
#